data_AF-A0A1H9APR6-F1
#
_entry.id   AF-A0A1H9APR6-F1
#
_cell.length_a   1.000
_cell.length_b   1.000
_cell.length_c   1.000
_cell.angle_alpha   90.00
_cell.angle_beta   90.00
_cell.angle_gamma   90.00
#
_symmetry.space_group_name_H-M   'P 1'
#
loop_
_entity.id
_entity.type
_entity.pdbx_description
1 polymer ?
#
loop_
_entity_poly.entity_id
_entity_poly.type
_entity_poly.pdbx_seq_one_letter_code
_entity_poly.pdbx_strand_id
1 'polypeptide(L)'
;MSHPEGDPLERLNRLWSQLVAGLARPGPRSEAIAAYREVNALLAAELGLGHEPVRPLVATSAAELRAATEAEFIELLRTVRVRSGLTLPEISRRAGGVLPRSQVYSLLRRGKLPTKPHQVRTFVTICGLPEQQVARVMELWATLRERAGLTAGRT
;
A
#
# COMPACT_ATOMS: atom_id res chain seq x y z
N MET A 1 -31.92 5.39 18.24
CA MET A 1 -30.88 4.35 18.35
C MET A 1 -31.05 3.44 17.15
N SER A 2 -30.27 3.66 16.09
CA SER A 2 -30.37 2.86 14.86
C SER A 2 -29.74 1.51 15.13
N HIS A 3 -30.55 0.45 15.21
CA HIS A 3 -30.05 -0.92 15.20
C HIS A 3 -29.23 -1.12 13.91
N PRO A 4 -27.94 -1.52 13.99
CA PRO A 4 -27.21 -1.85 12.78
C PRO A 4 -27.86 -3.07 12.14
N GLU A 5 -28.02 -3.03 10.81
CA GLU A 5 -28.69 -4.03 10.00
C GLU A 5 -28.09 -5.43 10.15
N GLY A 6 -28.77 -6.34 10.86
CA GLY A 6 -28.55 -7.80 10.78
C GLY A 6 -27.34 -8.37 11.54
N ASP A 7 -27.34 -9.69 11.68
CA ASP A 7 -26.31 -10.45 12.38
C ASP A 7 -24.92 -10.29 11.71
N PRO A 8 -23.82 -10.07 12.46
CA PRO A 8 -22.49 -9.86 11.89
C PRO A 8 -22.00 -11.01 10.99
N LEU A 9 -22.38 -12.26 11.27
CA LEU A 9 -21.98 -13.40 10.45
C LEU A 9 -22.76 -13.45 9.13
N GLU A 10 -24.05 -13.09 9.14
CA GLU A 10 -24.84 -12.95 7.91
C GLU A 10 -24.26 -11.87 6.98
N ARG A 11 -23.87 -10.73 7.56
CA ARG A 11 -23.21 -9.65 6.82
C ARG A 11 -21.86 -10.10 6.26
N LEU A 12 -21.06 -10.80 7.06
CA LEU A 12 -19.78 -11.38 6.61
C LEU A 12 -19.97 -12.33 5.44
N ASN A 13 -20.95 -13.24 5.53
CA ASN A 13 -21.22 -14.24 4.49
C ASN A 13 -21.65 -13.59 3.16
N ARG A 14 -22.47 -12.54 3.23
CA ARG A 14 -22.89 -11.76 2.05
C ARG A 14 -21.69 -11.06 1.39
N LEU A 15 -20.86 -10.39 2.18
CA LEU A 15 -19.68 -9.69 1.67
C LEU A 15 -18.63 -10.66 1.11
N TRP A 16 -18.46 -11.82 1.75
CA TRP A 16 -17.61 -12.89 1.23
C TRP A 16 -18.09 -13.40 -0.13
N SER A 17 -19.40 -13.63 -0.27
CA SER A 17 -20.00 -14.04 -1.54
C SER A 17 -19.77 -13.02 -2.66
N GLN A 18 -19.89 -11.73 -2.36
CA GLN A 18 -19.60 -10.64 -3.31
C GLN A 18 -18.12 -10.59 -3.70
N LEU A 19 -17.22 -10.77 -2.73
CA LEU A 19 -15.78 -10.81 -2.98
C LEU A 19 -15.43 -11.96 -3.94
N VAL A 20 -15.90 -13.18 -3.65
CA VAL A 20 -15.64 -14.35 -4.51
C VAL A 20 -16.20 -14.13 -5.92
N ALA A 21 -17.44 -13.62 -6.04
CA ALA A 21 -18.05 -13.33 -7.32
C ALA A 21 -17.28 -12.26 -8.11
N GLY A 22 -16.81 -11.19 -7.44
CA GLY A 22 -16.03 -10.13 -8.05
C GLY A 22 -14.64 -10.58 -8.50
N LEU A 23 -14.02 -11.54 -7.79
CA LEU A 23 -12.72 -12.12 -8.17
C LEU A 23 -12.82 -13.09 -9.34
N ALA A 24 -13.96 -13.78 -9.50
CA ALA A 24 -14.20 -14.75 -10.57
C ALA A 24 -14.49 -14.09 -11.94
N ARG A 25 -14.92 -12.82 -11.97
CA ARG A 25 -15.29 -12.11 -13.20
C ARG A 25 -14.07 -11.43 -13.85
N PRO A 26 -13.90 -11.52 -15.19
CA PRO A 26 -12.92 -10.71 -15.90
C PRO A 26 -13.38 -9.24 -15.96
N GLY A 27 -12.53 -8.31 -15.53
CA GLY A 27 -12.84 -6.88 -15.53
C GLY A 27 -12.24 -6.10 -14.36
N PRO A 28 -12.67 -4.84 -14.15
CA PRO A 28 -12.20 -3.99 -13.06
C PRO A 28 -12.53 -4.59 -11.69
N ARG A 29 -11.50 -4.81 -10.86
CA ARG A 29 -11.65 -5.42 -9.52
C ARG A 29 -12.12 -4.46 -8.43
N SER A 30 -12.69 -3.31 -8.79
CA SER A 30 -13.08 -2.26 -7.83
C SER A 30 -14.13 -2.73 -6.82
N GLU A 31 -15.11 -3.52 -7.26
CA GLU A 31 -16.15 -4.09 -6.41
C GLU A 31 -15.58 -5.16 -5.47
N ALA A 32 -14.72 -6.06 -5.97
CA ALA A 32 -14.04 -7.05 -5.14
C ALA A 32 -13.16 -6.37 -4.07
N ILE A 33 -12.46 -5.31 -4.43
CA ILE A 33 -11.65 -4.52 -3.49
C ILE A 33 -12.53 -3.83 -2.43
N ALA A 34 -13.71 -3.32 -2.81
CA ALA A 34 -14.65 -2.73 -1.86
C ALA A 34 -15.22 -3.76 -0.88
N ALA A 35 -15.68 -4.91 -1.38
CA ALA A 35 -16.17 -6.02 -0.56
C ALA A 35 -15.10 -6.53 0.40
N TYR A 36 -13.85 -6.68 -0.07
CA TYR A 36 -12.72 -7.04 0.78
C TYR A 36 -12.49 -6.05 1.94
N ARG A 37 -12.65 -4.75 1.69
CA ARG A 37 -12.50 -3.72 2.74
C ARG A 37 -13.61 -3.82 3.78
N GLU A 38 -14.84 -4.02 3.36
CA GLU A 38 -15.98 -4.17 4.27
C GLU A 38 -15.88 -5.44 5.12
N VAL A 39 -15.43 -6.56 4.52
CA VAL A 39 -15.10 -7.79 5.28
C VAL A 39 -14.08 -7.49 6.37
N ASN A 40 -12.98 -6.79 6.04
CA ASN A 40 -11.96 -6.45 7.04
C ASN A 40 -12.46 -5.50 8.11
N ALA A 41 -13.28 -4.50 7.75
CA ALA A 41 -13.85 -3.57 8.69
C ALA A 41 -14.79 -4.29 9.68
N LEU A 42 -15.63 -5.19 9.20
CA LEU A 42 -16.54 -5.98 10.02
C LEU A 42 -15.79 -6.97 10.92
N LEU A 43 -14.79 -7.67 10.38
CA LEU A 43 -13.92 -8.56 11.17
C LEU A 43 -13.23 -7.81 12.32
N ALA A 44 -12.74 -6.59 12.06
CA ALA A 44 -12.06 -5.78 13.06
C ALA A 44 -12.99 -5.13 14.08
N ALA A 45 -14.08 -4.51 13.63
CA ALA A 45 -14.94 -3.69 14.48
C ALA A 45 -15.96 -4.50 15.29
N GLU A 46 -16.46 -5.60 14.72
CA GLU A 46 -17.61 -6.31 15.30
C GLU A 46 -17.23 -7.71 15.80
N LEU A 47 -16.28 -8.38 15.13
CA LEU A 47 -15.89 -9.74 15.50
C LEU A 47 -14.58 -9.80 16.31
N GLY A 48 -13.85 -8.69 16.45
CA GLY A 48 -12.56 -8.67 17.14
C GLY A 48 -11.47 -9.52 16.47
N LEU A 49 -11.71 -9.96 15.22
CA LEU A 49 -10.82 -10.80 14.40
C LEU A 49 -9.98 -9.98 13.41
N GLY A 50 -9.99 -8.66 13.55
CA GLY A 50 -9.20 -7.77 12.71
C GLY A 50 -7.71 -8.02 12.89
N HIS A 51 -7.09 -8.67 11.91
CA HIS A 51 -5.64 -8.64 11.85
C HIS A 51 -5.24 -7.24 11.40
N GLU A 52 -4.47 -6.51 12.20
CA GLU A 52 -3.69 -5.40 11.68
C GLU A 52 -2.84 -5.97 10.55
N PRO A 53 -3.06 -5.63 9.26
CA PRO A 53 -2.29 -6.25 8.21
C PRO A 53 -0.92 -5.59 8.26
N VAL A 54 -0.01 -6.23 9.00
CA VAL A 54 1.42 -5.88 9.09
C VAL A 54 2.15 -6.41 7.85
N ARG A 55 1.47 -7.16 6.98
CA ARG A 55 2.03 -7.74 5.75
C ARG A 55 1.26 -7.29 4.52
N PRO A 56 1.91 -7.19 3.35
CA PRO A 56 1.23 -6.86 2.12
C PRO A 56 0.29 -8.01 1.75
N LEU A 57 -0.84 -7.71 1.11
CA LEU A 57 -1.78 -8.75 0.66
C LEU A 57 -1.15 -9.69 -0.36
N VAL A 58 -0.24 -9.16 -1.17
CA VAL A 58 0.56 -9.94 -2.13
C VAL A 58 2.02 -9.73 -1.78
N ALA A 59 2.75 -10.80 -1.49
CA ALA A 59 4.17 -10.71 -1.18
C ALA A 59 4.93 -10.05 -2.34
N THR A 60 5.79 -9.08 -2.01
CA THR A 60 6.79 -8.58 -2.94
C THR A 60 8.05 -9.38 -2.71
N SER A 61 8.50 -10.16 -3.68
CA SER A 61 9.73 -10.94 -3.52
C SER A 61 10.96 -10.02 -3.56
N ALA A 62 12.07 -10.44 -2.96
CA ALA A 62 13.32 -9.68 -3.00
C ALA A 62 13.83 -9.47 -4.45
N ALA A 63 13.58 -10.43 -5.34
CA ALA A 63 13.92 -10.33 -6.76
C ALA A 63 13.14 -9.22 -7.50
N GLU A 64 11.95 -8.89 -7.02
CA GLU A 64 11.12 -7.81 -7.57
C GLU A 64 11.48 -6.43 -6.99
N LEU A 65 12.24 -6.38 -5.88
CA LEU A 65 12.77 -5.15 -5.30
C LEU A 65 14.01 -4.68 -6.07
N ARG A 66 13.77 -4.20 -7.29
CA ARG A 66 14.79 -3.65 -8.19
C ARG A 66 14.26 -2.41 -8.89
N ALA A 67 15.13 -1.41 -9.04
CA ALA A 67 14.90 -0.22 -9.82
C ALA A 67 16.25 0.38 -10.25
N ALA A 68 16.44 0.59 -11.55
CA ALA A 68 17.64 1.17 -12.14
C ALA A 68 17.49 2.66 -12.47
N THR A 69 16.24 3.15 -12.56
CA THR A 69 15.93 4.56 -12.88
C THR A 69 14.95 5.16 -11.87
N GLU A 70 14.83 6.49 -11.86
CA GLU A 70 13.84 7.18 -11.01
C GLU A 70 12.41 6.73 -11.33
N ALA A 71 12.08 6.57 -12.61
CA ALA A 71 10.77 6.11 -13.05
C ALA A 71 10.46 4.69 -12.55
N GLU A 72 11.41 3.77 -12.70
CA GLU A 72 11.28 2.41 -12.17
C GLU A 72 11.10 2.39 -10.65
N PHE A 73 11.78 3.29 -9.93
CA PHE A 73 11.62 3.39 -8.48
C PHE A 73 10.21 3.85 -8.11
N ILE A 74 9.63 4.80 -8.84
CA ILE A 74 8.24 5.23 -8.61
C ILE A 74 7.25 4.11 -8.95
N GLU A 75 7.47 3.34 -10.01
CA GLU A 75 6.66 2.16 -10.34
C GLU A 75 6.77 1.06 -9.27
N LEU A 76 7.96 0.87 -8.69
CA LEU A 76 8.15 -0.03 -7.56
C LEU A 76 7.27 0.39 -6.37
N LEU A 77 7.25 1.68 -6.02
CA LEU A 77 6.40 2.19 -4.93
C LEU A 77 4.91 2.04 -5.24
N ARG A 78 4.49 2.23 -6.50
CA ARG A 78 3.11 1.97 -6.93
C ARG A 78 2.74 0.50 -6.78
N THR A 79 3.63 -0.40 -7.20
CA THR A 79 3.46 -1.86 -7.08
C THR A 79 3.33 -2.27 -5.62
N VAL A 80 4.23 -1.80 -4.75
CA VAL A 80 4.18 -2.04 -3.30
C VAL A 80 2.84 -1.58 -2.72
N ARG A 81 2.36 -0.39 -3.08
CA ARG A 81 1.05 0.10 -2.60
C ARG A 81 -0.12 -0.73 -3.11
N VAL A 82 -0.13 -1.12 -4.38
CA VAL A 82 -1.19 -1.98 -4.93
C VAL A 82 -1.21 -3.33 -4.20
N ARG A 83 -0.04 -3.95 -4.01
CA ARG A 83 0.10 -5.23 -3.30
C ARG A 83 -0.22 -5.14 -1.82
N SER A 84 -0.05 -3.98 -1.18
CA SER A 84 -0.48 -3.77 0.21
C SER A 84 -2.00 -3.76 0.40
N GLY A 85 -2.77 -3.54 -0.68
CA GLY A 85 -4.22 -3.35 -0.62
C GLY A 85 -4.68 -2.00 -0.04
N LEU A 86 -3.74 -1.18 0.47
CA LEU A 86 -4.06 0.07 1.13
C LEU A 86 -4.39 1.19 0.13
N THR A 87 -5.35 2.02 0.50
CA THR A 87 -5.66 3.29 -0.14
C THR A 87 -4.73 4.39 0.36
N LEU A 88 -4.62 5.47 -0.42
CA LEU A 88 -3.88 6.67 -0.01
C LEU A 88 -4.34 7.25 1.35
N PRO A 89 -5.65 7.39 1.64
CA PRO A 89 -6.10 7.81 2.97
C PRO A 89 -5.75 6.83 4.08
N GLU A 90 -5.81 5.51 3.86
CA GLU A 90 -5.41 4.52 4.87
C GLU A 90 -3.91 4.60 5.17
N ILE A 91 -3.07 4.74 4.14
CA ILE A 91 -1.63 4.96 4.29
C ILE A 91 -1.37 6.22 5.11
N SER A 92 -2.04 7.33 4.76
CA SER A 92 -1.89 8.60 5.48
C SER A 92 -2.34 8.50 6.94
N ARG A 93 -3.44 7.78 7.21
CA ARG A 93 -3.96 7.56 8.57
C ARG A 93 -2.97 6.74 9.39
N ARG A 94 -2.46 5.64 8.85
CA ARG A 94 -1.44 4.79 9.50
C ARG A 94 -0.11 5.51 9.70
N ALA A 95 0.19 6.51 8.87
CA ALA A 95 1.41 7.31 9.01
C ALA A 95 1.36 8.33 10.16
N GLY A 96 0.23 8.49 10.87
CA GLY A 96 0.17 9.31 12.09
C GLY A 96 0.63 10.75 11.90
N GLY A 97 0.46 11.33 10.70
CA GLY A 97 0.90 12.69 10.37
C GLY A 97 2.30 12.81 9.75
N VAL A 98 3.12 11.76 9.78
CA VAL A 98 4.45 11.72 9.12
C VAL A 98 4.31 11.81 7.60
N LEU A 99 3.25 11.20 7.05
CA LEU A 99 2.97 11.16 5.63
C LEU A 99 1.52 11.61 5.34
N PRO A 100 1.28 12.93 5.24
CA PRO A 100 -0.03 13.48 4.85
C PRO A 100 -0.48 12.95 3.47
N ARG A 101 -1.79 12.83 3.25
CA ARG A 101 -2.37 12.30 2.00
C ARG A 101 -1.80 12.95 0.73
N SER A 102 -1.61 14.27 0.74
CA SER A 102 -1.00 15.02 -0.38
C SER A 102 0.45 14.60 -0.66
N GLN A 103 1.19 14.20 0.37
CA GLN A 103 2.55 13.69 0.27
C GLN A 103 2.57 12.25 -0.21
N VAL A 104 1.65 11.39 0.24
CA VAL A 104 1.48 10.03 -0.32
C VAL A 104 1.21 10.13 -1.83
N TYR A 105 0.30 11.02 -2.22
CA TYR A 105 -0.01 11.24 -3.64
C TYR A 105 1.19 11.77 -4.42
N SER A 106 1.90 12.76 -3.89
CA SER A 106 3.08 13.36 -4.52
C SER A 106 4.21 12.34 -4.70
N LEU A 107 4.43 11.47 -3.70
CA LEU A 107 5.43 10.41 -3.70
C LEU A 107 5.19 9.41 -4.84
N LEU A 108 3.94 9.21 -5.26
CA LEU A 108 3.57 8.30 -6.34
C LEU A 108 3.42 8.98 -7.71
N ARG A 109 3.27 10.31 -7.78
CA ARG A 109 2.98 11.03 -9.04
C ARG A 109 4.13 11.86 -9.61
N ARG A 110 5.04 12.37 -8.77
CA ARG A 110 6.03 13.40 -9.18
C ARG A 110 6.99 13.00 -10.31
N GLY A 111 7.09 11.71 -10.65
CA GLY A 111 7.99 11.22 -11.70
C GLY A 111 9.48 11.44 -11.43
N LYS A 112 9.81 11.90 -10.22
CA LYS A 112 11.15 12.17 -9.70
C LYS A 112 11.29 11.50 -8.35
N LEU A 113 12.52 11.14 -7.98
CA LEU A 113 12.80 10.53 -6.68
C LEU A 113 12.35 11.42 -5.52
N PRO A 114 11.73 10.83 -4.48
CA PRO A 114 11.45 11.55 -3.24
C PRO A 114 12.73 12.10 -2.63
N THR A 115 12.71 13.35 -2.16
CA THR A 115 13.89 13.99 -1.56
C THR A 115 14.09 13.60 -0.10
N LYS A 116 13.03 13.16 0.58
CA LYS A 116 13.02 12.86 2.02
C LYS A 116 13.06 11.35 2.25
N PRO A 117 14.18 10.75 2.71
CA PRO A 117 14.30 9.30 2.87
C PRO A 117 13.31 8.72 3.88
N HIS A 118 13.04 9.44 4.97
CA HIS A 118 12.09 8.99 5.99
C HIS A 118 10.67 8.79 5.45
N GLN A 119 10.26 9.57 4.43
CA GLN A 119 8.95 9.41 3.80
C GLN A 119 8.86 8.10 3.02
N VAL A 120 9.95 7.72 2.33
CA VAL A 120 10.05 6.45 1.60
C VAL A 120 9.98 5.28 2.58
N ARG A 121 10.84 5.29 3.62
CA ARG A 121 10.85 4.26 4.68
C ARG A 121 9.47 4.10 5.31
N THR A 122 8.86 5.20 5.74
CA THR A 122 7.53 5.21 6.37
C THR A 122 6.48 4.61 5.44
N PHE A 123 6.48 5.02 4.17
CA PHE A 123 5.54 4.53 3.17
C PHE A 123 5.62 3.01 2.98
N VAL A 124 6.82 2.46 2.77
CA VAL A 124 6.98 1.02 2.52
C VAL A 124 6.74 0.17 3.76
N THR A 125 7.07 0.69 4.94
CA THR A 125 6.79 0.04 6.23
C THR A 125 5.27 -0.07 6.44
N ILE A 126 4.52 1.01 6.19
CA ILE A 126 3.05 1.02 6.28
C ILE A 126 2.41 0.08 5.26
N CYS A 127 3.01 -0.05 4.08
CA CYS A 127 2.59 -1.02 3.07
C CYS A 127 2.88 -2.47 3.46
N GLY A 128 3.50 -2.70 4.63
CA GLY A 128 3.71 -4.02 5.22
C GLY A 128 5.01 -4.70 4.79
N LEU A 129 5.96 -3.98 4.18
CA LEU A 129 7.24 -4.61 3.82
C LEU A 129 7.99 -5.04 5.10
N PRO A 130 8.51 -6.28 5.15
CA PRO A 130 9.44 -6.69 6.22
C PRO A 130 10.68 -5.82 6.26
N GLU A 131 11.32 -5.65 7.43
CA GLU A 131 12.46 -4.74 7.60
C GLU A 131 13.61 -5.00 6.60
N GLN A 132 13.89 -6.26 6.26
CA GLN A 132 14.89 -6.61 5.24
C GLN A 132 14.54 -6.03 3.85
N GLN A 133 13.26 -6.04 3.49
CA GLN A 133 12.77 -5.46 2.24
C GLN A 133 12.74 -3.93 2.30
N VAL A 134 12.43 -3.36 3.47
CA VAL A 134 12.53 -1.92 3.71
C VAL A 134 13.97 -1.46 3.50
N ALA A 135 14.94 -2.14 4.11
CA ALA A 135 16.37 -1.86 3.93
C ALA A 135 16.76 -1.90 2.45
N ARG A 136 16.33 -2.94 1.73
CA ARG A 136 16.59 -3.05 0.28
C ARG A 136 16.02 -1.89 -0.53
N VAL A 137 14.79 -1.46 -0.26
CA VAL A 137 14.20 -0.30 -0.94
C VAL A 137 14.98 0.98 -0.62
N MET A 138 15.45 1.14 0.62
CA MET A 138 16.23 2.31 1.02
C MET A 138 17.62 2.35 0.36
N GLU A 139 18.28 1.20 0.16
CA GLU A 139 19.51 1.09 -0.62
C GLU A 139 19.32 1.53 -2.08
N LEU A 140 18.24 1.06 -2.71
CA LEU A 140 17.89 1.47 -4.08
C LEU A 140 17.67 2.98 -4.17
N TRP A 141 16.90 3.53 -3.23
CA TRP A 141 16.66 4.97 -3.15
C TRP A 141 17.96 5.76 -3.04
N ALA A 142 18.88 5.35 -2.15
CA ALA A 142 20.15 6.03 -1.92
C ALA A 142 21.03 5.99 -3.18
N THR A 143 21.17 4.82 -3.79
CA THR A 143 21.95 4.61 -5.03
C THR A 143 21.45 5.51 -6.16
N LEU A 144 20.13 5.60 -6.34
CA LEU A 144 19.55 6.42 -7.40
C LEU A 144 19.69 7.93 -7.11
N ARG A 145 19.59 8.35 -5.83
CA ARG A 145 19.80 9.75 -5.43
C ARG A 145 21.24 10.21 -5.65
N GLU A 146 22.22 9.36 -5.33
CA GLU A 146 23.63 9.65 -5.60
C GLU A 146 23.88 9.82 -7.10
N ARG A 147 23.36 8.90 -7.92
CA ARG A 147 23.47 8.99 -9.39
C ARG A 147 22.83 10.27 -9.94
N ALA A 148 21.63 10.62 -9.47
CA ALA A 148 20.94 11.84 -9.88
C ALA A 148 21.71 13.12 -9.48
N GLY A 149 22.37 13.12 -8.31
CA GLY A 149 23.24 14.20 -7.87
C GLY A 149 24.50 14.34 -8.73
N LEU A 150 25.13 13.21 -9.09
CA LEU A 150 26.31 13.17 -9.96
C LEU A 150 26.04 13.61 -11.41
N THR A 151 24.80 13.47 -11.90
CA THR A 151 24.39 14.00 -13.20
C THR A 151 24.06 15.50 -13.14
N ALA A 152 23.50 15.99 -12.03
CA ALA A 152 23.15 17.40 -11.88
C ALA A 152 24.38 18.31 -11.73
N GLY A 153 25.45 17.84 -11.10
CA GLY A 153 26.71 18.59 -10.95
C GLY A 153 27.64 18.60 -12.17
N ARG A 154 27.18 18.05 -13.32
CA ARG A 154 27.98 17.90 -14.55
C ARG A 154 27.45 18.73 -15.73
N THR A 155 26.54 19.65 -15.44
CA THR A 155 25.89 20.61 -16.37
C THR A 155 26.13 22.01 -15.86
#